data_AF-E9GK75-F1
#
_entry.id   AF-E9GK75-F1
#
_cell.length_a   1.000
_cell.length_b   1.000
_cell.length_c   1.000
_cell.angle_alpha   90.00
_cell.angle_beta   90.00
_cell.angle_gamma   90.00
#
_symmetry.space_group_name_H-M   'P 1'
#
loop_
_entity.id
_entity.type
_entity.pdbx_description
1 polymer ?
#
loop_
_entity_poly.entity_id
_entity_poly.type
_entity_poly.pdbx_seq_one_letter_code
_entity_poly.pdbx_strand_id
1 'polypeptide(L)'
;MSAIFEFVCCILGFGTRDVGKEFTNQVDLERPNWIASDHFPAVFYALRSPPSYRDAVINATVYRGGRSKAITPRHHLDFINQFVNLYHEKRSDIEEQQLHLTVGLNKIAETVEQVEEMQKSLAVKSQELQTKNEAANSKLRQMVKDQNEAEQKKIQSQEIQAMIKQTYNIAIKKKDVMADLDQVEPAVTEAQIAVKGINKQHLVELKSLNNSPATGEVTSDWKTIRPIIVRENFISTIVNFCTEDISDNVHDQMINKYLNNSDYNFDKVNRASEACGPLVKWATAQVNHADILKRVELLRNELKSLDFLLFFIKGVS
;
A
#
# COMPACT_ATOMS: atom_id res chain seq x y z
N MET A 1 71.84 28.34 -61.41
CA MET A 1 71.75 27.02 -62.05
C MET A 1 71.18 27.05 -63.48
N SER A 2 70.15 27.86 -63.78
CA SER A 2 69.48 27.85 -65.09
C SER A 2 70.36 28.23 -66.31
N ALA A 3 71.22 29.25 -66.22
CA ALA A 3 72.06 29.66 -67.37
C ALA A 3 73.18 28.67 -67.70
N ILE A 4 73.75 27.99 -66.68
CA ILE A 4 74.77 26.96 -66.87
C ILE A 4 74.14 25.69 -67.48
N PHE A 5 72.89 25.38 -67.11
CA PHE A 5 72.16 24.24 -67.65
C PHE A 5 71.72 24.45 -69.10
N GLU A 6 71.31 25.67 -69.48
CA GLU A 6 71.04 26.05 -70.89
C GLU A 6 72.29 25.91 -71.77
N PHE A 7 73.46 26.32 -71.26
CA PHE A 7 74.71 26.22 -72.00
C PHE A 7 75.17 24.77 -72.19
N VAL A 8 74.97 23.93 -71.16
CA VAL A 8 75.31 22.49 -71.20
C VAL A 8 74.33 21.71 -72.11
N CYS A 9 73.03 22.02 -72.11
CA CYS A 9 72.07 21.35 -73.00
C CYS A 9 72.31 21.69 -74.48
N CYS A 10 72.72 22.92 -74.78
CA CYS A 10 73.02 23.35 -76.15
C CYS A 10 74.33 22.74 -76.69
N ILE A 11 75.33 22.52 -75.82
CA ILE A 11 76.61 21.90 -76.18
C ILE A 11 76.54 20.37 -76.25
N LEU A 12 75.74 19.72 -75.39
CA LEU A 12 75.63 18.25 -75.33
C LEU A 12 74.54 17.66 -76.25
N GLY A 13 73.80 18.49 -76.99
CA GLY A 13 72.77 18.02 -77.93
C GLY A 13 71.53 17.41 -77.26
N PHE A 14 71.30 17.69 -75.97
CA PHE A 14 70.10 17.22 -75.29
C PHE A 14 68.87 18.00 -75.79
N GLY A 15 67.88 17.27 -76.30
CA GLY A 15 66.64 17.88 -76.78
C GLY A 15 65.81 18.42 -75.60
N THR A 16 64.95 19.40 -75.85
CA THR A 16 63.98 19.92 -74.87
C THR A 16 63.14 18.82 -74.19
N ARG A 17 62.94 17.67 -74.86
CA ARG A 17 62.32 16.46 -74.32
C ARG A 17 63.11 15.82 -73.19
N ASP A 18 64.43 15.69 -73.32
CA ASP A 18 65.25 14.97 -72.35
C ASP A 18 65.29 15.73 -71.03
N VAL A 19 65.36 17.06 -71.13
CA VAL A 19 65.20 17.96 -69.99
C VAL A 19 63.79 17.82 -69.39
N GLY A 20 62.73 17.89 -70.20
CA GLY A 20 61.36 17.70 -69.70
C GLY A 20 61.10 16.34 -69.05
N LYS A 21 61.76 15.28 -69.53
CA LYS A 21 61.70 13.93 -68.96
C LYS A 21 62.37 13.88 -67.59
N GLU A 22 63.56 14.47 -67.45
CA GLU A 22 64.27 14.52 -66.17
C GLU A 22 63.50 15.31 -65.10
N PHE A 23 62.92 16.46 -65.46
CA PHE A 23 62.13 17.25 -64.50
C PHE A 23 60.78 16.61 -64.14
N THR A 24 60.20 15.80 -65.03
CA THR A 24 58.95 15.08 -64.74
C THR A 24 59.17 13.74 -64.02
N ASN A 25 60.41 13.24 -63.91
CA ASN A 25 60.72 12.01 -63.16
C ASN A 25 60.36 12.11 -61.67
N GLN A 26 60.32 13.31 -61.10
CA GLN A 26 59.88 13.56 -59.72
C GLN A 26 58.37 13.40 -59.53
N VAL A 27 57.61 13.37 -60.62
CA VAL A 27 56.16 13.17 -60.63
C VAL A 27 55.82 11.73 -61.00
N ASP A 28 54.91 11.15 -60.23
CA ASP A 28 54.34 9.84 -60.51
C ASP A 28 53.37 9.92 -61.70
N LEU A 29 53.93 9.79 -62.90
CA LEU A 29 53.21 9.75 -64.17
C LEU A 29 53.21 8.33 -64.76
N GLU A 30 53.37 7.29 -63.94
CA GLU A 30 53.28 5.92 -64.43
C GLU A 30 51.85 5.43 -64.36
N ARG A 31 51.25 5.19 -65.52
CA ARG A 31 49.91 4.58 -65.63
C ARG A 31 50.03 3.32 -66.48
N PRO A 32 50.21 2.13 -65.87
CA PRO A 32 50.44 0.88 -66.60
C PRO A 32 49.24 0.47 -67.46
N ASN A 33 48.03 0.91 -67.11
CA ASN A 33 46.80 0.62 -67.84
C ASN A 33 46.44 1.70 -68.88
N TRP A 34 47.31 2.68 -69.11
CA TRP A 34 47.07 3.70 -70.12
C TRP A 34 47.46 3.17 -71.50
N ILE A 35 46.54 3.31 -72.45
CA ILE A 35 46.73 2.91 -73.85
C ILE A 35 46.68 4.19 -74.69
N ALA A 36 47.69 4.38 -75.54
CA ALA A 36 47.72 5.48 -76.49
C ALA A 36 46.64 5.31 -77.56
N SER A 37 46.00 6.40 -77.95
CA SER A 37 45.05 6.40 -79.08
C SER A 37 45.75 6.02 -80.40
N ASP A 38 45.04 5.33 -81.28
CA ASP A 38 45.53 4.91 -82.62
C ASP A 38 46.10 6.09 -83.43
N HIS A 39 45.63 7.30 -83.17
CA HIS A 39 46.11 8.53 -83.78
C HIS A 39 46.81 9.41 -82.73
N PHE A 40 48.10 9.15 -82.50
CA PHE A 40 48.91 9.95 -81.58
C PHE A 40 49.79 10.95 -82.36
N PRO A 41 49.53 12.28 -82.26
CA PRO A 41 50.34 13.29 -82.92
C PRO A 41 51.69 13.43 -82.21
N ALA A 42 52.67 12.64 -82.62
CA ALA A 42 54.05 12.74 -82.18
C ALA A 42 54.68 14.03 -82.73
N VAL A 43 55.18 14.91 -81.85
CA VAL A 43 55.99 16.08 -82.25
C VAL A 43 57.36 15.63 -82.76
N PHE A 44 57.80 14.44 -82.34
CA PHE A 44 59.14 13.94 -82.56
C PHE A 44 59.14 12.55 -83.19
N TYR A 45 60.05 12.33 -84.15
CA TYR A 45 60.11 11.11 -84.96
C TYR A 45 60.70 9.88 -84.23
N ALA A 46 61.38 10.05 -83.09
CA ALA A 46 61.95 8.95 -82.29
C ALA A 46 61.26 8.75 -80.91
N LEU A 47 59.94 8.92 -80.87
CA LEU A 47 59.10 8.42 -79.77
C LEU A 47 58.93 6.91 -79.91
N ARG A 48 59.05 6.18 -78.80
CA ARG A 48 58.78 4.74 -78.76
C ARG A 48 57.30 4.52 -79.08
N SER A 49 56.99 3.63 -80.01
CA SER A 49 55.62 3.21 -80.31
C SER A 49 55.38 1.81 -79.72
N PRO A 50 54.35 1.62 -78.87
CA PRO A 50 53.43 2.64 -78.33
C PRO A 50 54.11 3.53 -77.27
N PRO A 51 53.73 4.83 -77.15
CA PRO A 51 54.29 5.71 -76.13
C PRO A 51 53.80 5.31 -74.74
N SER A 52 54.59 5.56 -73.70
CA SER A 52 54.14 5.47 -72.31
C SER A 52 53.25 6.67 -71.96
N TYR A 53 52.45 6.60 -70.88
CA TYR A 53 51.67 7.75 -70.40
C TYR A 53 52.58 8.96 -70.12
N ARG A 54 53.74 8.72 -69.51
CA ARG A 54 54.77 9.75 -69.28
C ARG A 54 55.25 10.36 -70.60
N ASP A 55 55.63 9.55 -71.58
CA ASP A 55 56.06 10.04 -72.90
C ASP A 55 54.94 10.82 -73.61
N ALA A 56 53.68 10.41 -73.41
CA ALA A 56 52.53 11.07 -74.00
C ALA A 56 52.26 12.45 -73.38
N VAL A 57 52.38 12.56 -72.05
CA VAL A 57 52.29 13.83 -71.32
C VAL A 57 53.42 14.76 -71.77
N ILE A 58 54.67 14.29 -71.82
CA ILE A 58 55.82 15.07 -72.29
C ILE A 58 55.64 15.51 -73.75
N ASN A 59 55.16 14.63 -74.63
CA ASN A 59 54.87 15.02 -76.01
C ASN A 59 53.75 16.07 -76.10
N ALA A 60 52.72 15.98 -75.25
CA ALA A 60 51.62 16.96 -75.21
C ALA A 60 52.09 18.34 -74.73
N THR A 61 53.00 18.41 -73.75
CA THR A 61 53.55 19.68 -73.25
C THR A 61 54.38 20.38 -74.31
N VAL A 62 55.12 19.63 -75.14
CA VAL A 62 55.88 20.17 -76.27
C VAL A 62 54.96 20.50 -77.46
N TYR A 63 53.96 19.67 -77.75
CA TYR A 63 53.03 19.84 -78.88
C TYR A 63 52.19 21.12 -78.75
N ARG A 64 51.70 21.42 -77.54
CA ARG A 64 50.98 22.67 -77.29
C ARG A 64 51.87 23.89 -77.47
N GLY A 65 53.18 23.74 -77.32
CA GLY A 65 54.13 24.82 -77.52
C GLY A 65 54.40 25.18 -78.98
N GLY A 66 54.28 24.23 -79.90
CA GLY A 66 54.52 24.46 -81.33
C GLY A 66 53.45 25.27 -82.07
N ARG A 67 52.27 25.50 -81.45
CA ARG A 67 51.15 26.23 -82.08
C ARG A 67 51.15 27.74 -81.83
N SER A 68 51.90 28.23 -80.85
CA SER A 68 52.04 29.66 -80.55
C SER A 68 53.41 30.15 -81.00
N LYS A 69 53.46 31.21 -81.81
CA LYS A 69 54.68 31.74 -82.42
C LYS A 69 55.72 32.12 -81.34
N ALA A 70 56.90 31.51 -81.42
CA ALA A 70 58.11 31.71 -80.61
C ALA A 70 58.04 31.31 -79.12
N ILE A 71 58.01 30.00 -78.85
CA ILE A 71 58.27 29.46 -77.51
C ILE A 71 59.78 29.31 -77.30
N THR A 72 60.30 29.99 -76.29
CA THR A 72 61.68 29.79 -75.83
C THR A 72 61.75 28.63 -74.83
N PRO A 73 62.87 27.90 -74.75
CA PRO A 73 63.07 26.82 -73.78
C PRO A 73 62.71 27.19 -72.33
N ARG A 74 62.93 28.46 -71.93
CA ARG A 74 62.52 29.00 -70.63
C ARG A 74 61.01 28.86 -70.37
N HIS A 75 60.16 29.25 -71.32
CA HIS A 75 58.70 29.12 -71.16
C HIS A 75 58.25 27.65 -71.01
N HIS A 76 58.95 26.71 -71.65
CA HIS A 76 58.66 25.29 -71.51
C HIS A 76 59.04 24.75 -70.13
N LEU A 77 60.19 25.16 -69.59
CA LEU A 77 60.62 24.79 -68.24
C LEU A 77 59.72 25.41 -67.17
N ASP A 78 59.31 26.66 -67.35
CA ASP A 78 58.36 27.33 -66.44
C ASP A 78 57.00 26.61 -66.43
N PHE A 79 56.53 26.14 -67.59
CA PHE A 79 55.31 25.33 -67.67
C PHE A 79 55.45 23.98 -66.96
N ILE A 80 56.57 23.28 -67.12
CA ILE A 80 56.83 22.01 -66.43
C ILE A 80 56.84 22.24 -64.91
N ASN A 81 57.55 23.27 -64.44
CA ASN A 81 57.60 23.60 -63.01
C ASN A 81 56.19 23.91 -62.46
N GLN A 82 55.39 24.69 -63.19
CA GLN A 82 54.01 24.98 -62.79
C GLN A 82 53.14 23.71 -62.76
N PHE A 83 53.31 22.81 -63.72
CA PHE A 83 52.59 21.52 -63.75
C PHE A 83 52.98 20.63 -62.57
N VAL A 84 54.27 20.51 -62.27
CA VAL A 84 54.77 19.72 -61.12
C VAL A 84 54.21 20.29 -59.82
N ASN A 85 54.26 21.61 -59.62
CA ASN A 85 53.72 22.27 -58.44
C ASN A 85 52.21 22.02 -58.28
N LEU A 86 51.43 22.20 -59.36
CA LEU A 86 49.99 21.97 -59.34
C LEU A 86 49.66 20.49 -59.09
N TYR A 87 50.46 19.56 -59.62
CA TYR A 87 50.30 18.13 -59.37
C TYR A 87 50.45 17.80 -57.89
N HIS A 88 51.51 18.31 -57.25
CA HIS A 88 51.74 18.09 -55.82
C HIS A 88 50.66 18.75 -54.96
N GLU A 89 50.21 19.97 -55.32
CA GLU A 89 49.10 20.64 -54.66
C GLU A 89 47.82 19.79 -54.72
N LYS A 90 47.40 19.37 -55.92
CA LYS A 90 46.17 18.57 -56.09
C LYS A 90 46.27 17.19 -55.46
N ARG A 91 47.47 16.58 -55.46
CA ARG A 91 47.71 15.32 -54.76
C ARG A 91 47.57 15.51 -53.25
N SER A 92 48.17 16.55 -52.68
CA SER A 92 48.03 16.89 -51.27
C SER A 92 46.57 17.15 -50.89
N ASP A 93 45.82 17.90 -51.71
CA ASP A 93 44.38 18.16 -51.49
C ASP A 93 43.57 16.85 -51.41
N ILE A 94 43.84 15.90 -52.31
CA ILE A 94 43.16 14.59 -52.35
C ILE A 94 43.57 13.73 -51.15
N GLU A 95 44.85 13.70 -50.79
CA GLU A 95 45.34 12.97 -49.63
C GLU A 95 44.72 13.50 -48.32
N GLU A 96 44.59 14.83 -48.17
CA GLU A 96 43.90 15.44 -47.04
C GLU A 96 42.41 15.09 -47.00
N GLN A 97 41.72 15.17 -48.14
CA GLN A 97 40.30 14.78 -48.24
C GLN A 97 40.10 13.29 -47.92
N GLN A 98 40.98 12.42 -48.40
CA GLN A 98 40.96 11.00 -48.12
C GLN A 98 41.18 10.72 -46.63
N LEU A 99 42.15 11.40 -46.01
CA LEU A 99 42.40 11.30 -44.57
C LEU A 99 41.18 11.75 -43.77
N HIS A 100 40.61 12.91 -44.09
CA HIS A 100 39.42 13.44 -43.43
C HIS A 100 38.24 12.46 -43.52
N LEU A 101 37.99 11.90 -44.71
CA LEU A 101 36.92 10.92 -44.91
C LEU A 101 37.18 9.63 -44.11
N THR A 102 38.42 9.12 -44.12
CA THR A 102 38.80 7.91 -43.40
C THR A 102 38.63 8.08 -41.89
N VAL A 103 39.10 9.21 -41.34
CA VAL A 103 38.92 9.55 -39.92
C VAL A 103 37.44 9.72 -39.58
N GLY A 104 36.66 10.37 -40.46
CA GLY A 104 35.22 10.55 -40.28
C GLY A 104 34.48 9.21 -40.23
N LEU A 105 34.77 8.29 -41.16
CA LEU A 105 34.17 6.96 -41.20
C LEU A 105 34.55 6.13 -39.96
N ASN A 106 35.80 6.19 -39.52
CA ASN A 106 36.24 5.50 -38.30
C ASN A 106 35.50 6.02 -37.07
N LYS A 107 35.37 7.35 -36.92
CA LYS A 107 34.59 7.94 -35.81
C LYS A 107 33.12 7.51 -35.86
N ILE A 108 32.51 7.44 -37.04
CA ILE A 108 31.13 6.95 -37.18
C ILE A 108 31.05 5.48 -36.76
N ALA A 109 31.99 4.63 -37.17
CA ALA A 109 32.02 3.22 -36.76
C ALA A 109 32.17 3.08 -35.23
N GLU A 110 33.07 3.83 -34.60
CA GLU A 110 33.24 3.86 -33.14
C GLU A 110 31.97 4.29 -32.41
N THR A 111 31.29 5.34 -32.90
CA THR A 111 30.04 5.80 -32.28
C THR A 111 28.90 4.80 -32.43
N VAL A 112 28.83 4.07 -33.55
CA VAL A 112 27.85 2.97 -33.71
C VAL A 112 28.12 1.87 -32.68
N GLU A 113 29.37 1.44 -32.53
CA GLU A 113 29.75 0.42 -31.53
C GLU A 113 29.39 0.85 -30.10
N GLN A 114 29.70 2.09 -29.72
CA GLN A 114 29.35 2.65 -28.41
C GLN A 114 27.84 2.69 -28.16
N VAL A 115 27.05 3.05 -29.18
CA VAL A 115 25.58 3.06 -29.07
C VAL A 115 25.05 1.63 -28.92
N GLU A 116 25.58 0.66 -29.65
CA GLU A 116 25.19 -0.75 -29.50
C GLU A 116 25.52 -1.30 -28.10
N GLU A 117 26.70 -0.98 -27.56
CA GLU A 117 27.07 -1.36 -26.20
C GLU A 117 26.14 -0.72 -25.16
N MET A 118 25.86 0.57 -25.31
CA MET A 118 24.94 1.30 -24.43
C MET A 118 23.52 0.72 -24.49
N GLN A 119 23.02 0.36 -25.68
CA GLN A 119 21.72 -0.28 -25.85
C GLN A 119 21.66 -1.65 -25.14
N LYS A 120 22.72 -2.47 -25.28
CA LYS A 120 22.82 -3.75 -24.56
C LYS A 120 22.83 -3.53 -23.04
N SER A 121 23.62 -2.58 -22.55
CA SER A 121 23.68 -2.23 -21.12
C SER A 121 22.32 -1.74 -20.60
N LEU A 122 21.62 -0.92 -21.38
CA LEU A 122 20.30 -0.39 -21.01
C LEU A 122 19.24 -1.49 -20.95
N ALA A 123 19.25 -2.43 -21.90
CA ALA A 123 18.34 -3.58 -21.87
C ALA A 123 18.54 -4.44 -20.61
N VAL A 124 19.81 -4.74 -20.26
CA VAL A 124 20.14 -5.49 -19.02
C VAL A 124 19.68 -4.73 -17.78
N LYS A 125 20.02 -3.44 -17.67
CA LYS A 125 19.61 -2.62 -16.52
C LYS A 125 18.11 -2.48 -16.41
N SER A 126 17.39 -2.38 -17.52
CA SER A 126 15.92 -2.32 -17.51
C SER A 126 15.32 -3.61 -16.97
N GLN A 127 15.87 -4.76 -17.36
CA GLN A 127 15.43 -6.06 -16.86
C GLN A 127 15.73 -6.22 -15.35
N GLU A 128 16.93 -5.82 -14.92
CA GLU A 128 17.30 -5.82 -13.49
C GLU A 128 16.41 -4.89 -12.65
N LEU A 129 16.07 -3.72 -13.19
CA LEU A 129 15.17 -2.78 -12.53
C LEU A 129 13.76 -3.38 -12.40
N GLN A 130 13.24 -3.99 -13.46
CA GLN A 130 11.94 -4.64 -13.43
C GLN A 130 11.89 -5.76 -12.37
N THR A 131 12.87 -6.66 -12.38
CA THR A 131 12.93 -7.77 -11.39
C THR A 131 13.06 -7.26 -9.95
N LYS A 132 13.88 -6.22 -9.70
CA LYS A 132 13.97 -5.60 -8.37
C LYS A 132 12.68 -4.91 -7.97
N ASN A 133 12.00 -4.24 -8.88
CA ASN A 133 10.71 -3.59 -8.63
C ASN A 133 9.63 -4.63 -8.31
N GLU A 134 9.56 -5.73 -9.06
CA GLU A 134 8.65 -6.85 -8.79
C GLU A 134 8.92 -7.48 -7.41
N ALA A 135 10.19 -7.74 -7.08
CA ALA A 135 10.57 -8.26 -5.77
C ALA A 135 10.22 -7.30 -4.62
N ALA A 136 10.43 -5.99 -4.80
CA ALA A 136 10.05 -4.98 -3.83
C ALA A 136 8.53 -4.91 -3.64
N ASN A 137 7.76 -4.90 -4.74
CA ASN A 137 6.29 -4.92 -4.70
C ASN A 137 5.75 -6.19 -4.03
N SER A 138 6.35 -7.36 -4.28
CA SER A 138 5.98 -8.60 -3.61
C SER A 138 6.21 -8.51 -2.10
N LYS A 139 7.36 -7.97 -1.67
CA LYS A 139 7.65 -7.78 -0.24
C LYS A 139 6.70 -6.78 0.42
N LEU A 140 6.34 -5.69 -0.26
CA LEU A 140 5.35 -4.74 0.24
C LEU A 140 3.98 -5.39 0.44
N ARG A 141 3.53 -6.22 -0.51
CA ARG A 141 2.28 -6.97 -0.38
C ARG A 141 2.30 -7.92 0.82
N GLN A 142 3.41 -8.64 1.01
CA GLN A 142 3.59 -9.53 2.15
C GLN A 142 3.57 -8.75 3.48
N MET A 143 4.30 -7.64 3.56
CA MET A 143 4.33 -6.79 4.76
C MET A 143 2.93 -6.25 5.11
N VAL A 144 2.14 -5.81 4.13
CA VAL A 144 0.77 -5.33 4.36
C VAL A 144 -0.13 -6.47 4.87
N LYS A 145 0.03 -7.68 4.31
CA LYS A 145 -0.70 -8.87 4.77
C LYS A 145 -0.34 -9.19 6.22
N ASP A 146 0.95 -9.25 6.53
CA ASP A 146 1.44 -9.55 7.88
C ASP A 146 1.00 -8.47 8.89
N GLN A 147 1.02 -7.19 8.50
CA GLN A 147 0.53 -6.09 9.32
C GLN A 147 -0.97 -6.21 9.62
N ASN A 148 -1.78 -6.53 8.61
CA ASN A 148 -3.22 -6.72 8.79
C ASN A 148 -3.52 -7.92 9.69
N GLU A 149 -2.83 -9.04 9.51
CA GLU A 149 -2.98 -10.22 10.37
C GLU A 149 -2.56 -9.92 11.82
N ALA A 150 -1.47 -9.16 12.01
CA ALA A 150 -1.01 -8.75 13.33
C ALA A 150 -2.01 -7.80 14.02
N GLU A 151 -2.57 -6.83 13.29
CA GLU A 151 -3.56 -5.90 13.84
C GLU A 151 -4.87 -6.62 14.19
N GLN A 152 -5.34 -7.54 13.34
CA GLN A 152 -6.52 -8.37 13.64
C GLN A 152 -6.31 -9.19 14.92
N LYS A 153 -5.17 -9.88 15.05
CA LYS A 153 -4.84 -10.64 16.27
C LYS A 153 -4.75 -9.76 17.51
N LYS A 154 -4.23 -8.55 17.37
CA LYS A 154 -4.14 -7.57 18.46
C LYS A 154 -5.53 -7.10 18.90
N ILE A 155 -6.42 -6.77 17.95
CA ILE A 155 -7.81 -6.40 18.24
C ILE A 155 -8.53 -7.56 18.95
N GLN A 156 -8.45 -8.78 18.40
CA GLN A 156 -9.03 -9.97 19.02
C GLN A 156 -8.49 -10.19 20.44
N SER A 157 -7.17 -10.03 20.66
CA SER A 157 -6.58 -10.15 21.99
C SER A 157 -7.10 -9.09 22.96
N GLN A 158 -7.30 -7.85 22.51
CA GLN A 158 -7.84 -6.77 23.34
C GLN A 158 -9.31 -7.02 23.69
N GLU A 159 -10.12 -7.47 22.74
CA GLU A 159 -11.53 -7.84 22.95
C GLU A 159 -11.66 -9.01 23.94
N ILE A 160 -10.84 -10.06 23.78
CA ILE A 160 -10.80 -11.19 24.71
C ILE A 160 -10.42 -10.72 26.12
N GLN A 161 -9.41 -9.85 26.26
CA GLN A 161 -9.02 -9.31 27.57
C GLN A 161 -10.11 -8.45 28.21
N ALA A 162 -10.82 -7.63 27.43
CA ALA A 162 -11.94 -6.83 27.92
C ALA A 162 -13.09 -7.73 28.39
N MET A 163 -13.42 -8.77 27.63
CA MET A 163 -14.43 -9.77 27.98
C MET A 163 -14.05 -10.56 29.24
N ILE A 164 -12.79 -10.97 29.41
CA ILE A 164 -12.33 -11.64 30.64
C ILE A 164 -12.52 -10.73 31.86
N LYS A 165 -12.22 -9.43 31.74
CA LYS A 165 -12.46 -8.47 32.83
C LYS A 165 -13.94 -8.32 33.14
N GLN A 166 -14.80 -8.24 32.12
CA GLN A 166 -16.25 -8.12 32.30
C GLN A 166 -16.84 -9.37 32.94
N THR A 167 -16.47 -10.56 32.46
CA THR A 167 -16.92 -11.84 33.04
C THR A 167 -16.46 -12.02 34.49
N TYR A 168 -15.22 -11.60 34.82
CA TYR A 168 -14.74 -11.58 36.20
C TYR A 168 -15.59 -10.65 37.11
N ASN A 169 -15.88 -9.44 36.65
CA ASN A 169 -16.72 -8.50 37.40
C ASN A 169 -18.14 -9.03 37.62
N ILE A 170 -18.72 -9.69 36.61
CA ILE A 170 -20.04 -10.31 36.73
C ILE A 170 -20.00 -11.52 37.67
N ALA A 171 -18.93 -12.31 37.67
CA ALA A 171 -18.76 -13.41 38.62
C ALA A 171 -18.73 -12.90 40.08
N ILE A 172 -18.07 -11.77 40.34
CA ILE A 172 -18.12 -11.11 41.66
C ILE A 172 -19.55 -10.69 42.00
N LYS A 173 -20.21 -9.91 41.12
CA LYS A 173 -21.59 -9.45 41.34
C LYS A 173 -22.55 -10.61 41.57
N LYS A 174 -22.38 -11.72 40.83
CA LYS A 174 -23.18 -12.93 40.98
C LYS A 174 -22.99 -13.54 42.37
N LYS A 175 -21.75 -13.60 42.87
CA LYS A 175 -21.47 -14.10 44.21
C LYS A 175 -22.18 -13.24 45.27
N ASP A 176 -22.14 -11.92 45.14
CA ASP A 176 -22.79 -11.01 46.08
C ASP A 176 -24.31 -11.17 46.05
N VAL A 177 -24.92 -11.21 44.85
CA VAL A 177 -26.37 -11.40 44.70
C VAL A 177 -26.83 -12.79 45.16
N MET A 178 -26.03 -13.84 44.95
CA MET A 178 -26.35 -15.17 45.48
C MET A 178 -26.27 -15.19 47.02
N ALA A 179 -25.32 -14.48 47.61
CA ALA A 179 -25.26 -14.34 49.07
C ALA A 179 -26.46 -13.56 49.63
N ASP A 180 -26.93 -12.52 48.92
CA ASP A 180 -28.17 -11.80 49.26
C ASP A 180 -29.39 -12.75 49.17
N LEU A 181 -29.46 -13.57 48.11
CA LEU A 181 -30.55 -14.53 47.91
C LEU A 181 -30.59 -15.60 49.01
N ASP A 182 -29.43 -16.18 49.36
CA ASP A 182 -29.29 -17.16 50.44
C ASP A 182 -29.75 -16.63 51.80
N GLN A 183 -29.69 -15.30 52.02
CA GLN A 183 -30.21 -14.66 53.24
C GLN A 183 -31.72 -14.42 53.19
N VAL A 184 -32.29 -14.16 52.01
CA VAL A 184 -33.71 -13.80 51.87
C VAL A 184 -34.60 -15.03 51.72
N GLU A 185 -34.16 -16.10 51.06
CA GLU A 185 -34.91 -17.38 50.99
C GLU A 185 -35.36 -17.93 52.36
N PRO A 186 -34.49 -18.00 53.40
CA PRO A 186 -34.93 -18.45 54.71
C PRO A 186 -35.86 -17.45 55.39
N ALA A 187 -35.70 -16.14 55.16
CA ALA A 187 -36.58 -15.11 55.71
C ALA A 187 -38.01 -15.20 55.13
N VAL A 188 -38.13 -15.49 53.82
CA VAL A 188 -39.42 -15.76 53.17
C VAL A 188 -40.06 -17.03 53.74
N THR A 189 -39.26 -18.10 53.90
CA THR A 189 -39.74 -19.37 54.46
C THR A 189 -40.21 -19.21 55.90
N GLU A 190 -39.45 -18.50 56.73
CA GLU A 190 -39.82 -18.18 58.11
C GLU A 190 -41.11 -17.37 58.17
N ALA A 191 -41.24 -16.35 57.31
CA ALA A 191 -42.45 -15.54 57.24
C ALA A 191 -43.67 -16.34 56.75
N GLN A 192 -43.50 -17.26 55.80
CA GLN A 192 -44.55 -18.18 55.37
C GLN A 192 -44.99 -19.12 56.50
N ILE A 193 -44.06 -19.63 57.31
CA ILE A 193 -44.38 -20.45 58.50
C ILE A 193 -45.15 -19.61 59.52
N ALA A 194 -44.72 -18.37 59.77
CA ALA A 194 -45.42 -17.45 60.67
C ALA A 194 -46.86 -17.16 60.21
N VAL A 195 -47.07 -16.99 58.90
CA VAL A 195 -48.42 -16.82 58.31
C VAL A 195 -49.26 -18.11 58.42
N LYS A 196 -48.67 -19.30 58.22
CA LYS A 196 -49.36 -20.59 58.46
C LYS A 196 -49.78 -20.77 59.93
N GLY A 197 -49.03 -20.19 60.86
CA GLY A 197 -49.28 -20.24 62.30
C GLY A 197 -50.38 -19.29 62.81
N ILE A 198 -50.94 -18.41 61.96
CA ILE A 198 -52.00 -17.48 62.37
C ILE A 198 -53.27 -18.27 62.73
N ASN A 199 -53.74 -18.13 63.97
CA ASN A 199 -55.00 -18.73 64.39
C ASN A 199 -56.17 -18.04 63.68
N LYS A 200 -57.08 -18.84 63.10
CA LYS A 200 -58.26 -18.37 62.36
C LYS A 200 -59.16 -17.45 63.19
N GLN A 201 -59.16 -17.61 64.52
CA GLN A 201 -59.94 -16.75 65.42
C GLN A 201 -59.48 -15.28 65.36
N HIS A 202 -58.17 -15.01 65.30
CA HIS A 202 -57.64 -13.65 65.19
C HIS A 202 -57.94 -13.00 63.81
N LEU A 203 -58.13 -13.80 62.76
CA LEU A 203 -58.58 -13.30 61.45
C LEU A 203 -60.09 -12.98 61.43
N VAL A 204 -60.88 -13.71 62.24
CA VAL A 204 -62.32 -13.44 62.40
C VAL A 204 -62.56 -12.21 63.29
N GLU A 205 -61.66 -11.89 64.23
CA GLU A 205 -61.70 -10.65 65.01
C GLU A 205 -61.54 -9.39 64.13
N LEU A 206 -60.78 -9.49 63.03
CA LEU A 206 -60.71 -8.44 62.01
C LEU A 206 -62.04 -8.25 61.27
N LYS A 207 -62.92 -9.27 61.24
CA LYS A 207 -64.29 -9.17 60.70
C LYS A 207 -65.19 -8.30 61.58
N SER A 208 -64.91 -8.12 62.87
CA SER A 208 -65.70 -7.24 63.76
C SER A 208 -65.25 -5.77 63.75
N LEU A 209 -64.09 -5.47 63.17
CA LEU A 209 -63.56 -4.10 63.09
C LEU A 209 -64.22 -3.31 61.95
N ASN A 210 -64.91 -2.21 62.29
CA ASN A 210 -65.51 -1.32 61.31
C ASN A 210 -64.49 -0.41 60.58
N ASN A 211 -63.26 -0.29 61.10
CA ASN A 211 -62.18 0.52 60.51
C ASN A 211 -60.82 -0.21 60.57
N SER A 212 -59.87 0.18 59.70
CA SER A 212 -58.51 -0.40 59.64
C SER A 212 -57.72 -0.17 60.94
N PRO A 213 -57.02 -1.18 61.48
CA PRO A 213 -56.39 -1.12 62.80
C PRO A 213 -55.08 -0.31 62.89
N ALA A 214 -54.43 0.03 61.77
CA ALA A 214 -53.05 0.54 61.80
C ALA A 214 -52.89 2.05 61.58
N THR A 215 -53.85 2.74 60.95
CA THR A 215 -53.78 4.20 60.74
C THR A 215 -55.20 4.69 60.49
N GLY A 216 -55.65 5.72 61.21
CA GLY A 216 -57.04 6.21 61.21
C GLY A 216 -57.54 6.84 59.90
N GLU A 217 -56.94 6.52 58.74
CA GLU A 217 -57.46 6.92 57.43
C GLU A 217 -58.41 5.84 56.91
N VAL A 218 -59.68 6.23 56.80
CA VAL A 218 -60.72 5.44 56.10
C VAL A 218 -60.39 5.47 54.62
N THR A 219 -59.56 4.55 54.16
CA THR A 219 -59.47 4.31 52.71
C THR A 219 -60.74 3.58 52.29
N SER A 220 -61.33 3.99 51.17
CA SER A 220 -62.46 3.31 50.51
C SER A 220 -62.21 1.81 50.29
N ASP A 221 -60.94 1.42 50.34
CA ASP A 221 -60.42 0.11 50.01
C ASP A 221 -60.60 -0.91 51.15
N TRP A 222 -60.77 -0.48 52.41
CA TRP A 222 -60.97 -1.41 53.54
C TRP A 222 -62.25 -2.25 53.38
N LYS A 223 -63.33 -1.65 52.86
CA LYS A 223 -64.58 -2.38 52.56
C LYS A 223 -64.40 -3.45 51.48
N THR A 224 -63.44 -3.26 50.58
CA THR A 224 -63.11 -4.19 49.48
C THR A 224 -62.11 -5.27 49.93
N ILE A 225 -61.18 -4.94 50.80
CA ILE A 225 -60.12 -5.84 51.31
C ILE A 225 -60.63 -6.77 52.41
N ARG A 226 -61.51 -6.28 53.30
CA ARG A 226 -62.10 -7.04 54.42
C ARG A 226 -62.70 -8.40 54.02
N PRO A 227 -63.55 -8.54 52.98
CA PRO A 227 -64.08 -9.84 52.57
C PRO A 227 -63.06 -10.78 51.94
N ILE A 228 -61.87 -10.29 51.55
CA ILE A 228 -60.80 -11.11 50.96
C ILE A 228 -59.97 -11.77 52.07
N ILE A 229 -59.65 -11.02 53.14
CA ILE A 229 -58.88 -11.51 54.30
C ILE A 229 -59.60 -12.66 55.04
N VAL A 230 -60.93 -12.63 55.08
CA VAL A 230 -61.75 -13.60 55.84
C VAL A 230 -62.06 -14.88 55.06
N ARG A 231 -61.65 -14.98 53.78
CA ARG A 231 -61.89 -16.19 52.98
C ARG A 231 -61.12 -17.38 53.53
N GLU A 232 -61.71 -18.58 53.45
CA GLU A 232 -61.08 -19.81 53.97
C GLU A 232 -59.77 -20.16 53.26
N ASN A 233 -59.60 -19.72 52.02
CA ASN A 233 -58.40 -19.93 51.20
C ASN A 233 -57.39 -18.78 51.26
N PHE A 234 -57.58 -17.76 52.10
CA PHE A 234 -56.70 -16.59 52.17
C PHE A 234 -55.26 -16.99 52.54
N ILE A 235 -55.09 -17.77 53.62
CA ILE A 235 -53.77 -18.22 54.08
C ILE A 235 -53.09 -19.13 53.06
N SER A 236 -53.82 -20.05 52.42
CA SER A 236 -53.25 -20.90 51.36
C SER A 236 -52.81 -20.11 50.13
N THR A 237 -53.50 -19.01 49.82
CA THR A 237 -53.15 -18.12 48.69
C THR A 237 -51.85 -17.35 48.97
N ILE A 238 -51.66 -16.89 50.21
CA ILE A 238 -50.45 -16.16 50.64
C ILE A 238 -49.22 -17.07 50.67
N VAL A 239 -49.38 -18.29 51.19
CA VAL A 239 -48.30 -19.27 51.27
C VAL A 239 -47.82 -19.71 49.88
N ASN A 240 -48.73 -19.87 48.93
CA ASN A 240 -48.42 -20.30 47.56
C ASN A 240 -48.21 -19.14 46.59
N PHE A 241 -48.04 -17.91 47.10
CA PHE A 241 -47.88 -16.73 46.28
C PHE A 241 -46.53 -16.74 45.55
N CYS A 242 -46.55 -16.56 44.23
CA CYS A 242 -45.37 -16.46 43.39
C CYS A 242 -44.83 -15.03 43.41
N THR A 243 -43.60 -14.84 43.89
CA THR A 243 -42.96 -13.52 43.97
C THR A 243 -42.71 -12.89 42.59
N GLU A 244 -42.62 -13.70 41.53
CA GLU A 244 -42.43 -13.26 40.14
C GLU A 244 -43.66 -12.52 39.55
N ASP A 245 -44.85 -12.71 40.14
CA ASP A 245 -46.10 -12.08 39.67
C ASP A 245 -46.29 -10.66 40.20
N ILE A 246 -45.37 -10.15 41.03
CA ILE A 246 -45.44 -8.77 41.55
C ILE A 246 -45.08 -7.81 40.42
N SER A 247 -46.04 -7.00 39.97
CA SER A 247 -45.78 -5.91 39.02
C SER A 247 -44.91 -4.82 39.63
N ASP A 248 -43.98 -4.26 38.85
CA ASP A 248 -43.11 -3.15 39.22
C ASP A 248 -43.86 -1.97 39.88
N ASN A 249 -45.06 -1.62 39.39
CA ASN A 249 -45.86 -0.54 39.98
C ASN A 249 -46.35 -0.86 41.40
N VAL A 250 -46.68 -2.13 41.69
CA VAL A 250 -47.13 -2.55 43.03
C VAL A 250 -45.93 -2.62 43.98
N HIS A 251 -44.80 -3.11 43.49
CA HIS A 251 -43.54 -3.17 44.22
C HIS A 251 -43.04 -1.76 44.62
N ASP A 252 -42.96 -0.83 43.67
CA ASP A 252 -42.54 0.55 43.91
C ASP A 252 -43.47 1.30 44.88
N GLN A 253 -44.78 1.03 44.80
CA GLN A 253 -45.74 1.60 45.75
C GLN A 253 -45.55 1.04 47.15
N MET A 254 -45.25 -0.26 47.28
CA MET A 254 -45.00 -0.90 48.57
C MET A 254 -43.72 -0.34 49.24
N ILE A 255 -42.65 -0.14 48.46
CA ILE A 255 -41.41 0.43 48.97
C ILE A 255 -41.60 1.90 49.36
N ASN A 256 -42.07 2.73 48.43
CA ASN A 256 -42.09 4.17 48.62
C ASN A 256 -43.14 4.66 49.62
N LYS A 257 -44.32 4.00 49.69
CA LYS A 257 -45.39 4.43 50.60
C LYS A 257 -45.30 3.78 51.97
N TYR A 258 -44.80 2.56 52.08
CA TYR A 258 -44.86 1.77 53.31
C TYR A 258 -43.48 1.45 53.87
N LEU A 259 -42.61 0.74 53.13
CA LEU A 259 -41.33 0.26 53.69
C LEU A 259 -40.31 1.37 53.98
N ASN A 260 -40.36 2.49 53.27
CA ASN A 260 -39.52 3.67 53.54
C ASN A 260 -40.02 4.51 54.73
N ASN A 261 -41.22 4.26 55.24
CA ASN A 261 -41.77 4.99 56.38
C ASN A 261 -41.35 4.32 57.70
N SER A 262 -40.69 5.08 58.57
CA SER A 262 -40.28 4.63 59.92
C SER A 262 -41.46 4.23 60.82
N ASP A 263 -42.69 4.60 60.44
CA ASP A 263 -43.92 4.16 61.12
C ASP A 263 -44.40 2.76 60.75
N TYR A 264 -43.89 2.17 59.66
CA TYR A 264 -44.24 0.83 59.22
C TYR A 264 -43.24 -0.21 59.76
N ASN A 265 -43.43 -0.63 61.01
CA ASN A 265 -42.58 -1.64 61.66
C ASN A 265 -43.43 -2.78 62.24
N PHE A 266 -42.87 -4.00 62.24
CA PHE A 266 -43.45 -5.22 62.80
C PHE A 266 -44.03 -5.00 64.20
N ASP A 267 -43.28 -4.35 65.10
CA ASP A 267 -43.71 -4.16 66.49
C ASP A 267 -44.95 -3.26 66.65
N LYS A 268 -45.06 -2.23 65.80
CA LYS A 268 -46.21 -1.30 65.81
C LYS A 268 -47.46 -2.00 65.26
N VAL A 269 -47.31 -2.77 64.19
CA VAL A 269 -48.44 -3.48 63.56
C VAL A 269 -48.89 -4.68 64.38
N ASN A 270 -47.95 -5.43 64.99
CA ASN A 270 -48.26 -6.57 65.84
C ASN A 270 -48.99 -6.15 67.13
N ARG A 271 -48.69 -4.95 67.65
CA ARG A 271 -49.42 -4.36 68.78
C ARG A 271 -50.86 -3.97 68.42
N ALA A 272 -51.11 -3.57 67.18
CA ALA A 272 -52.44 -3.23 66.69
C ALA A 272 -53.28 -4.48 66.37
N SER A 273 -52.66 -5.54 65.84
CA SER A 273 -53.30 -6.83 65.62
C SER A 273 -52.26 -7.95 65.54
N GLU A 274 -52.46 -8.97 66.37
CA GLU A 274 -51.60 -10.16 66.45
C GLU A 274 -51.61 -11.00 65.16
N ALA A 275 -52.68 -10.90 64.36
CA ALA A 275 -52.75 -11.52 63.02
C ALA A 275 -52.04 -10.71 61.93
N CYS A 276 -51.90 -9.39 62.09
CA CYS A 276 -51.32 -8.52 61.07
C CYS A 276 -49.78 -8.48 61.12
N GLY A 277 -49.15 -8.76 62.26
CA GLY A 277 -47.69 -8.80 62.40
C GLY A 277 -47.01 -9.77 61.42
N PRO A 278 -47.39 -11.08 61.43
CA PRO A 278 -46.83 -12.06 60.50
C PRO A 278 -47.08 -11.73 59.01
N LEU A 279 -48.22 -11.10 58.70
CA LEU A 279 -48.55 -10.67 57.33
C LEU A 279 -47.63 -9.55 56.83
N VAL A 280 -47.27 -8.60 57.70
CA VAL A 280 -46.30 -7.54 57.37
C VAL A 280 -44.90 -8.12 57.21
N LYS A 281 -44.46 -9.02 58.11
CA LYS A 281 -43.17 -9.71 57.98
C LYS A 281 -43.07 -10.48 56.66
N TRP A 282 -44.15 -11.13 56.24
CA TRP A 282 -44.25 -11.81 54.95
C TRP A 282 -44.22 -10.83 53.78
N ALA A 283 -44.98 -9.74 53.82
CA ALA A 283 -45.00 -8.74 52.75
C ALA A 283 -43.61 -8.11 52.53
N THR A 284 -42.92 -7.73 53.60
CA THR A 284 -41.54 -7.21 53.54
C THR A 284 -40.56 -8.25 52.97
N ALA A 285 -40.66 -9.51 53.40
CA ALA A 285 -39.81 -10.58 52.87
C ALA A 285 -40.06 -10.83 51.37
N GLN A 286 -41.32 -10.75 50.91
CA GLN A 286 -41.67 -10.91 49.49
C GLN A 286 -41.15 -9.76 48.62
N VAL A 287 -41.23 -8.52 49.10
CA VAL A 287 -40.71 -7.35 48.36
C VAL A 287 -39.19 -7.43 48.24
N ASN A 288 -38.49 -7.76 49.32
CA ASN A 288 -37.04 -7.93 49.30
C ASN A 288 -36.61 -9.10 48.38
N HIS A 289 -37.38 -10.19 48.35
CA HIS A 289 -37.14 -11.31 47.44
C HIS A 289 -37.34 -10.90 45.98
N ALA A 290 -38.39 -10.12 45.68
CA ALA A 290 -38.63 -9.58 44.35
C ALA A 290 -37.48 -8.70 43.84
N ASP A 291 -36.91 -7.85 44.70
CA ASP A 291 -35.75 -7.01 44.37
C ASP A 291 -34.52 -7.83 43.99
N ILE A 292 -34.24 -8.89 44.77
CA ILE A 292 -33.10 -9.76 44.51
C ILE A 292 -33.32 -10.57 43.23
N LEU A 293 -34.53 -11.09 42.99
CA LEU A 293 -34.87 -11.78 41.75
C LEU A 293 -34.64 -10.89 40.53
N LYS A 294 -35.07 -9.63 40.57
CA LYS A 294 -34.84 -8.66 39.48
C LYS A 294 -33.34 -8.43 39.22
N ARG A 295 -32.52 -8.34 40.28
CA ARG A 295 -31.05 -8.26 40.17
C ARG A 295 -30.43 -9.53 39.58
N VAL A 296 -30.92 -10.71 39.96
CA VAL A 296 -30.47 -12.00 39.40
C VAL A 296 -30.82 -12.11 37.91
N GLU A 297 -32.03 -11.73 37.51
CA GLU A 297 -32.46 -11.75 36.12
C GLU A 297 -31.63 -10.83 35.23
N LEU A 298 -31.34 -9.61 35.72
CA LEU A 298 -30.47 -8.67 35.01
C LEU A 298 -29.08 -9.28 34.77
N LEU A 299 -28.46 -9.86 35.80
CA LEU A 299 -27.16 -10.52 35.68
C LEU A 299 -27.19 -11.73 34.75
N ARG A 300 -28.28 -12.50 34.74
CA ARG A 300 -28.46 -13.65 33.84
C ARG A 300 -28.52 -13.21 32.38
N ASN A 301 -29.18 -12.09 32.10
CA ASN A 301 -29.26 -11.51 30.76
C ASN A 301 -27.89 -10.97 30.30
N GLU A 302 -27.15 -10.30 31.18
CA GLU A 302 -25.77 -9.85 30.92
C GLU A 302 -24.83 -11.04 30.63
N LEU A 303 -24.93 -12.13 31.39
CA LEU A 303 -24.11 -13.31 31.15
C LEU A 303 -24.41 -13.95 29.79
N LYS A 304 -25.70 -14.06 29.46
CA LYS A 304 -26.17 -14.63 28.18
C LYS A 304 -25.69 -13.81 26.98
N SER A 305 -25.64 -12.48 27.09
CA SER A 305 -25.13 -11.63 26.01
C SER A 305 -23.62 -11.76 25.84
N LEU A 306 -22.86 -11.89 26.94
CA LEU A 306 -21.42 -12.14 26.90
C LEU A 306 -21.06 -13.51 26.34
N ASP A 307 -21.79 -14.56 26.72
CA ASP A 307 -21.60 -15.90 26.18
C ASP A 307 -21.87 -15.94 24.66
N PHE A 308 -22.87 -15.19 24.21
CA PHE A 308 -23.16 -15.03 22.78
C PHE A 308 -22.04 -14.31 22.03
N LEU A 309 -21.49 -13.22 22.60
CA LEU A 309 -20.32 -12.54 22.06
C LEU A 309 -19.08 -13.45 22.01
N LEU A 310 -18.88 -14.28 23.06
CA LEU A 310 -17.76 -15.22 23.11
C LEU A 310 -17.86 -16.27 22.01
N PHE A 311 -19.07 -16.76 21.73
CA PHE A 311 -19.33 -17.69 20.65
C PHE A 311 -19.01 -17.09 19.28
N PHE A 312 -19.41 -15.83 19.04
CA PHE A 312 -19.09 -15.13 17.80
C PHE A 312 -17.58 -14.92 17.60
N ILE A 313 -16.87 -14.49 18.65
CA ILE A 313 -15.42 -14.26 18.55
C ILE A 313 -14.65 -15.57 18.34
N LYS A 314 -15.05 -16.67 19.02
CA LYS A 314 -14.41 -17.99 18.84
C LYS A 314 -14.76 -18.65 17.50
N GLY A 315 -15.93 -18.38 16.93
CA GLY A 315 -16.35 -18.95 15.65
C GLY A 315 -15.80 -18.22 14.41
N VAL A 316 -15.16 -17.06 14.59
CA VAL A 316 -14.53 -16.28 13.52
C VAL A 316 -13.01 -16.52 13.44
N SER A 317 -12.43 -17.24 14.39
CA SER A 317 -11.03 -17.70 14.36
C SER A 317 -10.89 -19.12 13.81
#